data_AF-A0A7I0JTW1-F1
#
_entry.id   AF-A0A7I0JTW1-F1
#
_cell.length_a   1.000
_cell.length_b   1.000
_cell.length_c   1.000
_cell.angle_alpha   90.00
_cell.angle_beta   90.00
_cell.angle_gamma   90.00
#
_symmetry.space_group_name_H-M   'P 1'
#
loop_
_entity.id
_entity.type
_entity.pdbx_description
1 polymer ?
#
loop_
_entity_poly.entity_id
_entity_poly.type
_entity_poly.pdbx_seq_one_letter_code
_entity_poly.pdbx_strand_id
1 'polypeptide(L)'
;DMVPLPKPVAEVCAVAKRDLAAGETFDAIGETCYRSWTMTIAEARASRALPVGLLEGGKVLKPVRKGELLTSDNAEPDQTTRLFALRRLQDEMLYGA
;
A
#
# COMPACT_ATOMS: atom_id res chain seq x y z
N ASP A 1 11.77 5.05 25.12
CA ASP A 1 11.55 4.58 23.74
C ASP A 1 10.31 5.17 23.13
N MET A 2 10.35 5.39 21.81
CA MET A 2 9.19 5.77 21.02
C MET A 2 8.48 4.51 20.54
N VAL A 3 7.20 4.34 20.89
CA VAL A 3 6.38 3.19 20.52
C VAL A 3 5.07 3.64 19.84
N PRO A 4 4.50 2.87 18.91
CA PRO A 4 3.21 3.19 18.32
C PRO A 4 2.07 3.04 19.33
N LEU A 5 1.00 3.79 19.14
CA LEU A 5 -0.25 3.56 19.86
C LEU A 5 -0.85 2.19 19.48
N PRO A 6 -1.66 1.56 20.36
CA PRO A 6 -2.32 0.30 20.05
C PRO A 6 -3.22 0.36 18.80
N LYS A 7 -3.80 1.53 18.51
CA LYS A 7 -4.58 1.79 17.30
C LYS A 7 -3.89 2.86 16.46
N PRO A 8 -3.45 2.55 15.23
CA PRO A 8 -2.88 3.54 14.32
C PRO A 8 -3.89 4.63 13.98
N VAL A 9 -3.37 5.85 13.79
CA VAL A 9 -4.19 7.02 13.37
C VAL A 9 -3.92 7.44 11.92
N ALA A 10 -2.79 7.00 11.37
CA ALA A 10 -2.37 7.27 10.00
C ALA A 10 -1.88 5.99 9.31
N GLU A 11 -2.01 5.98 7.98
CA GLU A 11 -1.42 4.99 7.10
C GLU A 11 -0.49 5.71 6.12
N VAL A 12 0.63 5.08 5.77
CA VAL A 12 1.46 5.55 4.67
C VAL A 12 1.09 4.74 3.44
N CYS A 13 0.35 5.36 2.52
CA CYS A 13 -0.10 4.79 1.25
C CYS A 13 0.82 5.22 0.11
N ALA A 14 0.42 4.96 -1.14
CA ALA A 14 1.23 5.29 -2.31
C ALA A 14 0.43 5.92 -3.45
N VAL A 15 1.08 6.85 -4.14
CA VAL A 15 0.57 7.51 -5.35
C VAL A 15 1.54 7.27 -6.51
N ALA A 16 1.00 6.95 -7.68
CA ALA A 16 1.81 6.70 -8.87
C ALA A 16 2.56 7.97 -9.32
N LYS A 17 3.85 7.84 -9.63
CA LYS A 17 4.71 8.93 -10.11
C LYS A 17 4.67 9.09 -11.64
N ARG A 18 4.26 8.04 -12.34
CA ARG A 18 4.09 7.96 -13.79
C ARG A 18 2.85 7.12 -14.09
N ASP A 19 2.46 7.10 -15.36
CA ASP A 19 1.49 6.11 -15.83
C ASP A 19 2.09 4.70 -15.73
N LEU A 20 1.28 3.75 -15.27
CA LEU A 20 1.63 2.35 -15.07
C LEU A 20 0.64 1.49 -15.87
N ALA A 21 1.16 0.55 -16.66
CA ALA A 21 0.38 -0.43 -17.40
C ALA A 21 0.04 -1.63 -16.51
N ALA A 22 -1.10 -2.27 -16.81
CA ALA A 22 -1.45 -3.55 -16.19
C ALA A 22 -0.38 -4.62 -16.48
N GLY A 23 -0.03 -5.41 -15.47
CA GLY A 23 1.00 -6.43 -15.52
C GLY A 23 2.41 -5.95 -15.18
N GLU A 24 2.65 -4.63 -15.06
CA GLU A 24 3.93 -4.12 -14.57
C GLU A 24 4.18 -4.57 -13.11
N THR A 25 5.43 -4.89 -12.81
CA THR A 25 5.90 -5.09 -11.43
C THR A 25 6.32 -3.75 -10.86
N PHE A 26 5.89 -3.46 -9.64
CA PHE A 26 6.32 -2.28 -8.90
C PHE A 26 7.81 -2.36 -8.54
N ASP A 27 8.50 -1.26 -8.77
CA ASP A 27 9.86 -1.03 -8.26
C ASP A 27 9.86 -0.69 -6.76
N ALA A 28 10.93 -0.07 -6.26
CA ALA A 28 11.07 0.30 -4.86
C ALA A 28 10.70 1.76 -4.56
N ILE A 29 10.48 2.05 -3.28
CA ILE A 29 10.40 3.44 -2.79
C ILE A 29 11.71 4.15 -3.12
N GLY A 30 11.59 5.33 -3.75
CA GLY A 30 12.75 6.10 -4.21
C GLY A 30 13.06 5.94 -5.71
N GLU A 31 12.41 5.00 -6.41
CA GLU A 31 12.65 4.75 -7.83
C GLU A 31 11.68 5.51 -8.75
N THR A 32 10.85 4.83 -9.57
CA THR A 32 10.07 5.46 -10.64
C THR A 32 8.57 5.22 -10.56
N CYS A 33 8.07 4.10 -10.01
CA CYS A 33 6.65 3.76 -10.09
C CYS A 33 5.79 4.61 -9.15
N TYR A 34 6.18 4.76 -7.88
CA TYR A 34 5.33 5.40 -6.86
C TYR A 34 6.11 6.22 -5.81
N ARG A 35 5.37 7.06 -5.08
CA ARG A 35 5.85 7.81 -3.90
C ARG A 35 4.91 7.61 -2.73
N SER A 36 5.42 7.73 -1.52
CA SER A 36 4.63 7.69 -0.30
C SER A 36 3.62 8.82 -0.22
N TRP A 37 2.48 8.54 0.43
CA TRP A 37 1.40 9.49 0.68
C TRP A 37 0.72 9.17 2.00
N THR A 38 0.81 10.06 2.98
CA THR A 38 0.20 9.85 4.29
C THR A 38 -1.29 10.18 4.24
N MET A 39 -2.11 9.29 4.81
CA MET A 39 -3.56 9.45 4.95
C MET A 39 -3.97 9.15 6.39
N THR A 40 -5.14 9.64 6.82
CA THR A 40 -5.74 9.10 8.04
C THR A 40 -6.13 7.64 7.82
N ILE A 41 -6.15 6.82 8.89
CA ILE A 41 -6.57 5.40 8.76
C ILE A 41 -8.01 5.29 8.21
N ALA A 42 -8.89 6.22 8.58
CA ALA A 42 -10.27 6.23 8.11
C ALA A 42 -10.35 6.44 6.59
N GLU A 43 -9.64 7.43 6.06
CA GLU A 43 -9.59 7.70 4.61
C GLU A 43 -8.93 6.54 3.86
N ALA A 44 -7.80 6.03 4.36
CA ALA A 44 -7.06 4.94 3.72
C ALA A 44 -7.92 3.67 3.58
N ARG A 45 -8.70 3.32 4.63
CA ARG A 45 -9.62 2.17 4.55
C ARG A 45 -10.81 2.44 3.65
N ALA A 46 -11.40 3.64 3.71
CA ALA A 46 -12.52 4.01 2.82
C ALA A 46 -12.11 3.95 1.33
N SER A 47 -10.88 4.35 1.01
CA SER A 47 -10.34 4.29 -0.35
C SER A 47 -9.71 2.94 -0.70
N ARG A 48 -9.66 1.97 0.24
CA ARG A 48 -8.94 0.70 0.10
C ARG A 48 -7.49 0.88 -0.37
N ALA A 49 -6.84 1.92 0.15
CA ALA A 49 -5.46 2.25 -0.15
C ALA A 49 -4.52 1.18 0.39
N LEU A 50 -3.51 0.81 -0.42
CA LEU A 50 -2.52 -0.16 0.02
C LEU A 50 -1.41 0.53 0.84
N PRO A 51 -0.94 -0.09 1.94
CA PRO A 51 0.22 0.39 2.67
C PRO A 51 1.47 0.32 1.77
N VAL A 52 2.20 1.44 1.65
CA VAL A 52 3.31 1.59 0.69
C VAL A 52 4.41 0.55 0.88
N GLY A 53 4.65 0.14 2.13
CA GLY A 53 5.68 -0.85 2.46
C GLY A 53 5.41 -2.25 1.91
N LEU A 54 4.22 -2.50 1.35
CA LEU A 54 3.86 -3.80 0.76
C LEU A 54 3.99 -3.82 -0.77
N LEU A 55 4.31 -2.69 -1.41
CA LEU A 55 4.18 -2.56 -2.86
C LEU A 55 5.40 -3.03 -3.64
N GLU A 56 6.61 -3.00 -3.05
CA GLU A 56 7.82 -3.46 -3.74
C GLU A 56 7.69 -4.93 -4.18
N GLY A 57 7.94 -5.20 -5.46
CA GLY A 57 7.75 -6.52 -6.05
C GLY A 57 6.29 -6.92 -6.31
N GLY A 58 5.32 -6.10 -5.90
CA GLY A 58 3.90 -6.27 -6.22
C GLY A 58 3.59 -6.01 -7.70
N LYS A 59 2.32 -6.17 -8.08
CA LYS A 59 1.85 -6.05 -9.46
C LYS A 59 0.79 -4.98 -9.65
N VAL A 60 0.85 -4.31 -10.79
CA VAL A 60 -0.21 -3.44 -11.29
C VAL A 60 -1.29 -4.31 -11.92
N LEU A 61 -2.51 -4.26 -11.39
CA LEU A 61 -3.65 -5.06 -11.87
C LEU A 61 -4.42 -4.40 -13.00
N LYS A 62 -4.47 -3.06 -13.00
CA LYS A 62 -5.18 -2.23 -13.98
C LYS A 62 -4.32 -1.01 -14.32
N PRO A 63 -4.47 -0.39 -15.51
CA PRO A 63 -3.74 0.83 -15.81
C PRO A 63 -3.97 1.90 -14.74
N VAL A 64 -2.89 2.52 -14.24
CA VAL A 64 -2.91 3.56 -13.20
C VAL A 64 -2.30 4.82 -13.78
N ARG A 65 -2.97 5.96 -13.64
CA ARG A 65 -2.43 7.25 -14.12
C ARG A 65 -1.47 7.87 -13.10
N LYS A 66 -0.53 8.68 -13.59
CA LYS A 66 0.29 9.54 -12.72
C LYS A 66 -0.61 10.34 -11.78
N GLY A 67 -0.32 10.29 -10.48
CA GLY A 67 -1.08 10.99 -9.44
C GLY A 67 -2.25 10.18 -8.87
N GLU A 68 -2.56 9.01 -9.42
CA GLU A 68 -3.60 8.13 -8.90
C GLU A 68 -3.10 7.31 -7.70
N LEU A 69 -4.02 7.01 -6.77
CA LEU A 69 -3.77 6.24 -5.57
C LEU A 69 -3.66 4.75 -5.88
N LEU A 70 -2.69 4.07 -5.24
CA LEU A 70 -2.57 2.62 -5.32
C LEU A 70 -3.49 1.97 -4.28
N THR A 71 -4.42 1.17 -4.78
CA THR A 71 -5.51 0.56 -4.01
C THR A 71 -5.61 -0.92 -4.35
N SER A 72 -6.37 -1.67 -3.55
CA SER A 72 -6.63 -3.09 -3.83
C SER A 72 -7.32 -3.34 -5.19
N ASP A 73 -7.87 -2.31 -5.84
CA ASP A 73 -8.53 -2.45 -7.14
C ASP A 73 -7.57 -2.42 -8.33
N ASN A 74 -6.40 -1.79 -8.17
CA ASN A 74 -5.44 -1.53 -9.24
C ASN A 74 -4.03 -2.06 -8.95
N ALA A 75 -3.79 -2.58 -7.76
CA ALA A 75 -2.50 -3.08 -7.32
C ALA A 75 -2.64 -4.30 -6.41
N GLU A 76 -1.65 -5.21 -6.47
CA GLU A 76 -1.55 -6.39 -5.63
C GLU A 76 -0.14 -6.49 -5.02
N PRO A 77 -0.01 -6.51 -3.68
CA PRO A 77 1.27 -6.80 -3.00
C PRO A 77 1.82 -8.20 -3.31
N ASP A 78 3.14 -8.38 -3.17
CA ASP A 78 3.71 -9.72 -3.09
C ASP A 78 3.32 -10.39 -1.75
N GLN A 79 2.36 -11.31 -1.85
CA GLN A 79 1.81 -12.03 -0.70
C GLN A 79 2.77 -13.08 -0.12
N THR A 80 3.88 -13.39 -0.79
CA THR A 80 4.88 -14.35 -0.31
C THR A 80 5.81 -13.75 0.74
N THR A 81 5.83 -12.42 0.87
CA THR A 81 6.73 -11.72 1.79
C THR A 81 6.32 -11.91 3.25
N ARG A 82 7.34 -11.97 4.12
CA ARG A 82 7.13 -11.98 5.58
C ARG A 82 6.40 -10.74 6.07
N LEU A 83 6.68 -9.58 5.46
CA LEU A 83 6.06 -8.31 5.82
C LEU A 83 4.55 -8.33 5.54
N PHE A 84 4.13 -8.86 4.39
CA PHE A 84 2.71 -9.04 4.07
C PHE A 84 2.01 -9.94 5.10
N ALA A 85 2.62 -11.08 5.44
CA ALA A 85 2.08 -11.98 6.46
C ALA A 85 1.91 -11.30 7.82
N LEU A 86 2.91 -10.53 8.27
CA LEU A 86 2.84 -9.79 9.54
C LEU A 86 1.77 -8.68 9.51
N ARG A 87 1.65 -7.97 8.38
CA ARG A 87 0.62 -6.94 8.23
C ARG A 87 -0.78 -7.54 8.27
N ARG A 88 -1.00 -8.71 7.66
CA ARG A 88 -2.28 -9.43 7.78
C ARG A 88 -2.64 -9.77 9.21
N LEU A 89 -1.67 -10.29 9.98
CA LEU A 89 -1.88 -10.57 11.41
C LEU A 89 -2.19 -9.30 12.21
N GLN A 90 -1.55 -8.18 11.87
CA GLN A 90 -1.84 -6.89 12.49
C GLN A 90 -3.25 -6.39 12.14
N ASP A 91 -3.68 -6.51 10.88
CA ASP A 91 -5.02 -6.15 10.46
C ASP A 91 -6.09 -7.03 11.15
N GLU A 92 -5.85 -8.34 11.26
CA GLU A 92 -6.72 -9.27 12.01
C GLU A 92 -6.81 -8.89 13.49
N MET A 93 -5.67 -8.60 14.13
CA MET A 93 -5.60 -8.17 15.54
C MET A 93 -6.39 -6.88 15.81
N LEU A 94 -6.42 -5.95 14.85
CA LEU A 94 -7.00 -4.62 15.05
C LEU A 94 -8.45 -4.48 14.57
N TYR A 95 -8.82 -5.20 13.52
CA TYR A 95 -10.08 -5.00 12.81
C TYR A 95 -10.93 -6.28 12.65
N GLY A 96 -10.39 -7.45 12.99
CA GLY A 96 -11.07 -8.74 12.81
C GLY A 96 -11.01 -9.25 11.37
N ALA A 97 -11.72 -10.37 11.13
CA ALA A 97 -11.86 -11.04 9.83
C ALA A 97 -12.96 -10.42 8.97
#